data_AF-A0A4D4KFH3-F1
#
_entry.id   AF-A0A4D4KFH3-F1
#
_cell.length_a   1.000
_cell.length_b   1.000
_cell.length_c   1.000
_cell.angle_alpha   90.00
_cell.angle_beta   90.00
_cell.angle_gamma   90.00
#
_symmetry.space_group_name_H-M   'P 1'
#
loop_
_entity.id
_entity.type
_entity.pdbx_description
1 polymer ?
#
loop_
_entity_poly.entity_id
_entity_poly.type
_entity_poly.pdbx_seq_one_letter_code
_entity_poly.pdbx_strand_id
1 'polypeptide(L)' 'MRERVNLLGGTLDAGPVTGPRGMVWQVRAALPRGDESAQSVP' A
#
# COMPACT_ATOMS: atom_id res chain seq x y z
N MET A 1 -5.60 7.48 -2.38
CA MET A 1 -4.77 6.30 -2.01
C MET A 1 -5.10 5.08 -2.86
N ARG A 2 -6.33 4.57 -2.84
CA ARG A 2 -6.77 3.41 -3.65
C ARG A 2 -6.39 3.52 -5.13
N GLU A 3 -6.71 4.66 -5.74
CA GLU A 3 -6.36 4.93 -7.14
C GLU A 3 -4.87 4.77 -7.42
N ARG A 4 -4.00 5.35 -6.57
CA ARG A 4 -2.55 5.26 -6.74
C ARG A 4 -2.00 3.86 -6.50
N VAL A 5 -2.58 3.10 -5.57
CA VAL A 5 -2.21 1.69 -5.33
C VAL A 5 -2.56 0.83 -6.54
N ASN A 6 -3.76 1.02 -7.11
CA ASN A 6 -4.19 0.32 -8.32
C ASN A 6 -3.28 0.64 -9.52
N LEU A 7 -2.93 1.92 -9.72
CA LEU A 7 -2.03 2.35 -10.80
C LEU A 7 -0.64 1.72 -10.69
N LEU A 8 -0.17 1.48 -9.47
CA LEU A 8 1.14 0.87 -9.21
C LEU A 8 1.07 -0.66 -9.12
N GLY A 9 -0.06 -1.28 -9.46
CA GLY A 9 -0.24 -2.74 -9.37
C GLY A 9 -0.13 -3.29 -7.95
N GLY A 10 -0.39 -2.46 -6.94
CA GLY A 10 -0.37 -2.85 -5.53
C GLY A 10 -1.73 -3.34 -5.03
N THR A 11 -1.76 -3.73 -3.76
CA THR A 11 -2.98 -4.12 -3.05
C THR A 11 -3.31 -3.12 -1.94
N LEU A 12 -4.59 -2.90 -1.70
CA LEU A 12 -5.09 -2.05 -0.62
C LEU A 12 -6.16 -2.79 0.18
N ASP A 13 -5.86 -3.07 1.44
CA ASP A 13 -6.78 -3.66 2.41
C ASP A 13 -7.21 -2.61 3.43
N ALA A 14 -8.50 -2.57 3.76
CA ALA A 14 -9.05 -1.69 4.77
C ALA A 14 -10.13 -2.40 5.57
N GLY A 15 -10.02 -2.39 6.89
CA GLY A 15 -11.01 -3.03 7.76
C GLY A 15 -10.76 -2.84 9.25
N PRO A 16 -11.74 -3.20 10.08
CA PRO A 16 -11.59 -3.20 11.52
C PRO A 16 -10.62 -4.30 11.96
N VAL A 17 -9.72 -3.96 12.87
CA VAL A 17 -8.80 -4.89 13.51
C VAL A 17 -8.76 -4.64 15.02
N THR A 18 -8.49 -5.68 15.80
CA THR A 18 -8.31 -5.55 17.25
C THR A 18 -6.96 -4.90 17.54
N GLY A 19 -6.96 -3.78 18.27
CA GLY A 19 -5.76 -3.11 18.75
C GLY A 19 -5.67 -3.11 20.29
N PRO A 20 -4.56 -2.59 20.86
CA PRO A 20 -4.33 -2.60 22.31
C PRO A 20 -5.36 -1.82 23.14
N ARG A 21 -6.13 -0.93 22.51
CA ARG A 21 -7.14 -0.08 23.15
C ARG A 21 -8.55 -0.29 22.59
N GLY A 22 -8.79 -1.44 21.93
CA GLY A 22 -10.07 -1.75 21.29
C GLY A 22 -9.97 -1.83 19.77
N MET A 23 -11.12 -1.84 19.10
CA MET A 23 -11.21 -1.98 17.65
C MET A 23 -10.75 -0.69 16.95
N VAL A 24 -9.86 -0.83 15.98
CA VAL A 24 -9.34 0.27 15.17
C VAL A 24 -9.54 -0.04 13.69
N TRP A 25 -9.71 0.97 12.87
CA TRP A 25 -9.70 0.81 11.42
C TRP A 25 -8.26 0.85 10.91
N GLN A 26 -7.79 -0.27 10.37
CA GLN A 26 -6.49 -0.34 9.72
C GLN A 26 -6.64 -0.22 8.21
N VAL A 27 -5.76 0.58 7.60
CA VAL A 27 -5.60 0.68 6.15
C VAL A 27 -4.18 0.29 5.81
N ARG A 28 -4.01 -0.73 4.96
CA ARG A 28 -2.71 -1.26 4.55
C ARG A 28 -2.60 -1.25 3.04
N ALA A 29 -1.53 -0.65 2.53
CA ALA A 29 -1.16 -0.72 1.13
C ALA A 29 0.13 -1.54 0.99
N ALA A 30 0.17 -2.47 0.04
CA ALA A 30 1.39 -3.14 -0.38
C ALA A 30 1.66 -2.77 -1.84
N LEU A 31 2.86 -2.27 -2.12
CA LEU A 31 3.29 -1.94 -3.48
C LEU A 31 4.34 -2.98 -3.92
N PRO A 32 4.33 -3.39 -5.19
CA PRO A 32 5.44 -4.16 -5.74
C PRO A 32 6.72 -3.31 -5.62
N ARG A 33 7.81 -3.94 -5.18
CA ARG A 33 9.14 -3.31 -5.31
C ARG A 33 9.43 -3.25 -6.79
N GLY A 34 9.42 -2.05 -7.38
CA GLY A 34 9.91 -1.89 -8.74
C GLY A 34 11.37 -2.33 -8.80
N ASP A 35 11.79 -2.98 -9.88
CA ASP A 35 13.20 -3.01 -10.23
C ASP A 35 13.70 -1.57 -10.28
N GLU A 36 14.60 -1.21 -9.37
CA GLU A 36 15.27 0.10 -9.31
C GLU A 36 16.31 0.20 -10.44
N SER A 37 15.90 -0.12 -11.67
CA SER A 37 16.75 -0.19 -12.86
C SER A 37 16.04 0.47 -14.04
N ALA A 38 15.47 1.65 -13.84
CA ALA A 38 14.97 2.47 -14.94
C ALA A 38 14.91 3.97 -14.59
N GLN A 39 15.97 4.53 -14.02
CA GLN A 39 16.20 5.98 -14.16
C GLN A 39 17.67 6.39 -13.98
N SER A 40 18.56 5.85 -14.83
CA SER A 40 19.66 6.69 -15.35
C SER A 40 19.11 7.40 -16.58
N VAL A 41 18.73 8.67 -16.41
CA VAL A 41 18.56 9.59 -17.54
C VAL A 41 19.77 10.52 -17.50
N PRO A 42 20.59 10.57 -18.57
CA PRO A 42 21.69 11.53 -18.69
C PRO A 42 21.20 12.98 -18.84
#